data_AF-A0A220S2I2-F1
#
_entry.id   AF-A0A220S2I2-F1
#
_cell.length_a   1.000
_cell.length_b   1.000
_cell.length_c   1.000
_cell.angle_alpha   90.00
_cell.angle_beta   90.00
_cell.angle_gamma   90.00
#
_symmetry.space_group_name_H-M   'P 1'
#
loop_
_entity.id
_entity.type
_entity.pdbx_description
1 polymer ?
#
loop_
_entity_poly.entity_id
_entity_poly.type
_entity_poly.pdbx_seq_one_letter_code
_entity_poly.pdbx_strand_id
1 'polypeptide(L)'
;MNKLNIILLLAAFASGFAVVSVQNQSRQHFIALDKAQKQEIKLEQDYARLKLEQARLSNHKLIKSAAEKQNLQPPSAHNTIMVERRK
;
A
#
# COMPACT_ATOMS: atom_id res chain seq x y z
N MET A 1 -55.57 29.58 13.09
CA MET A 1 -55.40 28.87 11.81
C MET A 1 -54.13 29.28 11.05
N ASN A 2 -53.88 30.58 10.79
CA ASN A 2 -52.72 30.99 9.97
C ASN A 2 -51.33 30.73 10.61
N LYS A 3 -51.22 30.80 11.95
CA LYS A 3 -49.95 30.57 12.67
C LYS A 3 -49.45 29.13 12.55
N LEU A 4 -50.36 28.16 12.53
CA LEU A 4 -50.01 26.74 12.43
C LEU A 4 -49.44 26.41 11.04
N ASN A 5 -50.03 26.98 9.98
CA ASN A 5 -49.53 26.82 8.62
C ASN A 5 -48.12 27.39 8.44
N ILE A 6 -47.81 28.53 9.07
CA ILE A 6 -46.47 29.12 9.04
C ILE A 6 -45.46 28.22 9.76
N ILE A 7 -45.84 27.63 10.89
CA ILE A 7 -44.99 26.68 11.63
C ILE A 7 -44.73 25.43 10.79
N LEU A 8 -45.76 24.86 10.14
CA LEU A 8 -45.59 23.71 9.26
C LEU A 8 -44.70 24.03 8.05
N LEU A 9 -44.84 25.23 7.46
CA LEU A 9 -44.01 25.67 6.34
C LEU A 9 -42.54 25.75 6.74
N LEU A 10 -42.25 26.33 7.91
CA LEU A 10 -40.88 26.40 8.44
C LEU A 10 -40.32 25.01 8.75
N ALA A 11 -41.13 24.11 9.32
CA ALA A 11 -40.72 22.74 9.59
C ALA A 11 -40.39 21.97 8.30
N ALA A 12 -41.18 22.16 7.24
CA ALA A 12 -40.92 21.56 5.93
C ALA A 12 -39.66 22.11 5.26
N PHE A 13 -39.41 23.42 5.36
CA PHE A 13 -38.17 24.02 4.88
C PHE A 13 -36.95 23.50 5.66
N ALA A 14 -37.06 23.43 6.98
CA ALA A 14 -36.01 22.92 7.85
C ALA A 14 -35.71 21.44 7.55
N SER A 15 -36.72 20.61 7.29
CA SER A 15 -36.53 19.20 6.95
C SER A 15 -35.83 19.04 5.59
N GLY A 16 -36.23 19.82 4.58
CA GLY A 16 -35.56 19.84 3.28
C GLY A 16 -34.09 20.25 3.38
N PHE A 17 -33.81 21.29 4.16
CA PHE A 17 -32.44 21.78 4.37
C PHE A 17 -31.57 20.79 5.16
N ALA A 18 -32.13 20.17 6.19
CA ALA A 18 -31.45 19.16 7.00
C ALA A 18 -31.04 17.94 6.16
N VAL A 19 -31.92 17.44 5.28
CA VAL A 19 -31.61 16.31 4.40
C VAL A 19 -30.46 16.65 3.45
N VAL A 20 -30.46 17.84 2.85
CA VAL A 20 -29.37 18.26 1.95
C VAL A 20 -28.05 18.42 2.71
N SER A 21 -28.10 18.97 3.92
CA SER A 21 -26.92 19.13 4.78
C SER A 21 -26.31 17.78 5.16
N VAL A 22 -27.13 16.83 5.61
CA VAL A 22 -26.71 15.46 5.95
C VAL A 22 -26.16 14.72 4.72
N GLN A 23 -26.82 14.88 3.56
CA GLN A 23 -26.34 14.27 2.31
C GLN A 23 -24.97 14.81 1.89
N ASN A 24 -24.75 16.12 2.06
CA ASN A 24 -23.46 16.73 1.76
C ASN A 24 -22.36 16.27 2.73
N GLN A 25 -22.67 16.18 4.01
CA GLN A 25 -21.74 15.75 5.05
C GLN A 25 -21.36 14.27 4.88
N SER A 26 -22.34 13.41 4.55
CA SER A 26 -22.13 11.99 4.23
C SER A 26 -21.16 11.81 3.05
N ARG A 27 -21.33 12.60 1.97
CA ARG A 27 -20.40 12.58 0.83
C ARG A 27 -18.97 12.96 1.21
N GLN A 28 -18.78 13.96 2.07
CA GLN A 28 -17.45 14.39 2.49
C GLN A 28 -16.72 13.32 3.31
N HIS A 29 -17.41 12.69 4.26
CA HIS A 29 -16.84 11.60 5.05
C HIS A 29 -16.48 10.39 4.19
N PHE A 30 -17.32 10.04 3.22
CA PHE A 30 -17.04 8.94 2.29
C PHE A 30 -15.83 9.23 1.40
N ILE A 31 -15.69 10.45 0.88
CA ILE A 31 -14.53 10.83 0.05
C ILE A 31 -13.22 10.78 0.84
N ALA A 32 -13.23 11.23 2.10
CA ALA A 32 -12.05 11.17 2.96
C ALA A 32 -11.61 9.72 3.21
N LEU A 33 -12.57 8.84 3.48
CA LEU A 33 -12.31 7.42 3.70
C LEU A 33 -11.81 6.71 2.43
N ASP A 34 -12.48 6.93 1.31
CA ASP A 34 -12.10 6.36 0.00
C ASP A 34 -10.69 6.81 -0.42
N LYS A 35 -10.33 8.07 -0.14
CA LYS A 35 -8.99 8.58 -0.42
C LYS A 35 -7.90 7.91 0.44
N ALA A 36 -8.21 7.59 1.70
CA ALA A 36 -7.28 6.90 2.59
C ALA A 36 -7.10 5.43 2.15
N GLN A 37 -8.19 4.72 1.88
CA GLN A 37 -8.15 3.33 1.39
C GLN A 37 -7.39 3.21 0.07
N LYS A 38 -7.58 4.15 -0.87
CA LYS A 38 -6.82 4.17 -2.13
C LYS A 38 -5.32 4.34 -1.93
N GLN A 39 -4.90 5.14 -0.93
CA GLN A 39 -3.49 5.30 -0.62
C GLN A 39 -2.89 4.03 -0.03
N GLU A 40 -3.62 3.35 0.85
CA GLU A 40 -3.20 2.07 1.44
C GLU A 40 -2.96 1.01 0.35
N ILE A 41 -3.94 0.82 -0.53
CA ILE A 41 -3.83 -0.14 -1.65
C ILE A 41 -2.63 0.18 -2.55
N LYS A 42 -2.42 1.47 -2.86
CA LYS A 42 -1.28 1.88 -3.68
C LYS A 42 0.05 1.57 -3.01
N LEU A 43 0.17 1.86 -1.71
CA LEU A 43 1.39 1.61 -0.96
C LEU A 43 1.69 0.11 -0.85
N GLU A 44 0.67 -0.73 -0.68
CA GLU A 44 0.81 -2.17 -0.65
C GLU A 44 1.32 -2.74 -1.99
N GLN A 45 0.80 -2.22 -3.11
CA GLN A 45 1.27 -2.59 -4.45
C GLN A 45 2.74 -2.20 -4.67
N ASP A 46 3.11 -0.97 -4.29
CA ASP A 46 4.49 -0.49 -4.40
C ASP A 46 5.44 -1.33 -3.53
N TYR A 47 5.02 -1.71 -2.32
CA TYR A 47 5.78 -2.58 -1.44
C TYR A 47 5.94 -3.99 -2.02
N ALA A 48 4.88 -4.58 -2.58
CA ALA A 48 4.96 -5.88 -3.24
C ALA A 48 5.94 -5.85 -4.42
N ARG A 49 5.92 -4.78 -5.23
CA ARG A 49 6.86 -4.57 -6.33
C ARG A 49 8.30 -4.47 -5.84
N LEU A 50 8.54 -3.68 -4.79
CA LEU A 50 9.87 -3.51 -4.21
C LEU A 50 10.40 -4.84 -3.64
N LYS A 51 9.53 -5.65 -3.02
CA LYS A 51 9.90 -6.96 -2.48
C LYS A 51 10.28 -7.96 -3.58
N LEU A 52 9.58 -7.93 -4.72
CA LEU A 52 9.96 -8.70 -5.90
C LEU A 52 11.28 -8.23 -6.49
N GLU A 53 11.53 -6.92 -6.52
CA GLU A 53 12.79 -6.35 -6.98
C GLU A 53 13.96 -6.72 -6.04
N GLN A 54 13.75 -6.66 -4.73
CA GLN A 54 14.71 -7.15 -3.74
C GLN A 54 14.98 -8.64 -3.91
N ALA A 55 13.96 -9.46 -4.16
CA ALA A 55 14.13 -10.87 -4.46
C ALA A 55 14.89 -11.09 -5.78
N ARG A 56 14.73 -10.22 -6.77
CA ARG A 56 15.51 -10.24 -8.03
C ARG A 56 16.99 -9.92 -7.79
N LEU A 57 17.28 -8.95 -6.94
CA LEU A 57 18.64 -8.54 -6.58
C LEU A 57 19.34 -9.54 -5.64
N SER A 58 18.57 -10.16 -4.74
CA SER A 58 19.05 -11.18 -3.79
C SER A 58 19.19 -12.56 -4.44
N ASN A 59 18.51 -12.79 -5.56
CA ASN A 59 18.76 -13.92 -6.44
C ASN A 59 20.15 -13.74 -7.07
N HIS A 60 21.16 -14.29 -6.41
CA HIS A 60 22.26 -15.17 -6.85
C HIS A 60 22.59 -15.33 -8.35
N LYS A 61 21.72 -14.95 -9.30
CA LYS A 61 21.93 -14.90 -10.75
C LYS A 61 23.02 -13.92 -11.18
N LEU A 62 23.17 -12.76 -10.53
CA LEU A 62 24.27 -11.84 -10.88
C LEU A 62 25.63 -12.42 -10.49
N ILE A 63 25.72 -13.03 -9.30
CA ILE A 63 26.95 -13.70 -8.85
C ILE A 63 27.24 -14.94 -9.70
N LYS A 64 26.23 -15.78 -10.01
CA LYS A 64 26.39 -16.93 -10.90
C LYS A 64 26.77 -16.54 -12.34
N SER A 65 26.13 -15.53 -12.92
CA SER A 65 26.45 -15.10 -14.30
C SER A 65 27.81 -14.42 -14.41
N ALA A 66 28.24 -13.68 -13.38
CA ALA A 66 29.61 -13.18 -13.29
C ALA A 66 30.61 -14.33 -13.13
N ALA A 67 30.30 -15.32 -12.29
CA ALA A 67 31.15 -16.51 -12.09
C ALA A 67 31.28 -17.37 -13.36
N GLU A 68 30.19 -17.58 -14.09
CA GLU A 68 30.20 -18.29 -15.38
C GLU A 68 30.98 -17.51 -16.44
N LYS A 69 30.79 -16.19 -16.56
CA LYS A 69 31.59 -15.34 -17.47
C LYS A 69 33.09 -15.38 -17.16
N GLN A 70 33.45 -15.58 -15.90
CA GLN A 70 34.83 -15.58 -15.44
C GLN A 70 35.41 -17.01 -15.33
N ASN A 71 34.72 -18.05 -15.84
CA ASN A 71 35.09 -19.46 -15.75
C ASN A 71 35.44 -19.93 -14.31
N LEU A 72 34.80 -19.34 -13.31
CA LEU A 72 35.03 -19.67 -11.90
C LEU A 72 34.32 -20.99 -11.57
N GLN A 73 35.10 -21.99 -11.16
CA GLN A 73 34.57 -23.28 -10.74
C GLN A 73 34.26 -23.26 -9.23
N PRO A 74 33.16 -23.92 -8.79
CA PRO A 74 32.89 -24.07 -7.37
C PRO A 74 34.05 -24.84 -6.68
N PRO A 75 34.46 -24.44 -5.46
CA PRO A 75 35.56 -25.09 -4.77
C PRO A 75 35.20 -26.56 -4.52
N SER A 76 36.00 -27.47 -5.09
CA SER A 76 35.87 -28.90 -4.84
C SER A 76 36.49 -29.24 -3.49
N ALA A 77 36.04 -30.33 -2.87
CA ALA A 77 36.58 -30.84 -1.61
C ALA A 77 38.10 -31.12 -1.67
N HIS A 78 38.66 -31.25 -2.87
CA HIS A 78 40.10 -31.46 -3.10
C HIS A 78 40.93 -30.16 -3.00
N ASN A 79 40.30 -29.00 -3.20
CA ASN A 79 40.96 -27.68 -3.19
C ASN A 79 40.64 -26.86 -1.93
N THR A 80 39.98 -27.47 -0.94
CA THR A 80 39.59 -26.79 0.31
C THR A 80 40.56 -27.20 1.42
N ILE A 81 41.49 -26.31 1.77
CA ILE A 81 42.34 -26.48 2.96
C ILE A 81 41.67 -25.85 4.17
N MET A 82 41.49 -26.63 5.23
CA MET A 82 40.94 -26.17 6.50
C MET A 82 42.07 -25.54 7.31
N VAL A 83 42.13 -24.21 7.34
CA VAL A 83 43.14 -23.49 8.11
C VAL A 83 42.63 -23.31 9.53
N GLU A 84 43.04 -24.19 10.43
CA GLU A 84 42.79 -24.04 11.86
C GLU A 84 43.65 -22.89 12.40
N ARG A 85 43.00 -21.81 12.85
CA ARG A 85 43.66 -20.68 13.49
C ARG A 85 44.24 -21.17 14.83
N ARG A 86 45.55 -21.45 14.89
CA ARG A 86 46.23 -21.65 16.18
C ARG A 86 46.02 -20.41 17.05
N LYS A 87 45.57 -20.64 18.28
CA LYS A 87 45.54 -19.66 19.37
C LYS A 87 46.94 -19.16 19.69
#